data_AF-A0A7X6DS69-F1
#
_entry.id   AF-A0A7X6DS69-F1
#
_cell.length_a   1.000
_cell.length_b   1.000
_cell.length_c   1.000
_cell.angle_alpha   90.00
_cell.angle_beta   90.00
_cell.angle_gamma   90.00
#
_symmetry.space_group_name_H-M   'P 1'
#
loop_
_entity.id
_entity.type
_entity.pdbx_description
1 polymer ?
#
loop_
_entity_poly.entity_id
_entity_poly.type
_entity_poly.pdbx_seq_one_letter_code
_entity_poly.pdbx_strand_id
1 'polypeptide(L)'
;MPVYKYRTFEEAERALWNFNPDEAYFKRVAELWAFADQLNSIVYPKGIFKFQNLEEANRQRYELELAHAKKVQTGGISTTRK
;
A
#
# COMPACT_ATOMS: atom_id res chain seq x y z
N MET A 1 0.88 15.99 -8.22
CA MET A 1 -0.40 15.84 -7.49
C MET A 1 -1.22 17.10 -7.68
N PRO A 2 -2.40 17.03 -8.32
CA PRO A 2 -3.29 18.18 -8.38
C PRO A 2 -3.70 18.59 -6.97
N VAL A 3 -3.66 19.89 -6.69
CA VAL A 3 -4.13 20.46 -5.42
C VAL A 3 -5.57 20.91 -5.63
N TYR A 4 -6.52 20.28 -4.93
CA TYR A 4 -7.93 20.64 -4.96
C TYR A 4 -8.25 21.58 -3.79
N LYS A 5 -9.09 22.59 -4.05
CA LYS A 5 -9.56 23.53 -3.02
C LYS A 5 -11.03 23.24 -2.74
N TYR A 6 -11.34 22.90 -1.49
CA TYR A 6 -12.70 22.69 -1.00
C TYR A 6 -13.10 23.84 -0.08
N ARG A 7 -14.39 24.15 -0.01
CA ARG A 7 -14.91 25.26 0.81
C ARG A 7 -15.23 24.81 2.23
N THR A 8 -15.55 23.54 2.43
CA THR A 8 -15.83 22.95 3.75
C THR A 8 -15.13 21.60 3.92
N PHE A 9 -15.05 21.13 5.18
CA PHE A 9 -14.45 19.83 5.47
C PHE A 9 -15.31 18.68 4.96
N GLU A 10 -16.63 18.81 5.01
CA GLU A 10 -17.57 17.80 4.51
C GLU A 10 -17.43 17.58 3.00
N GLU A 11 -17.16 18.66 2.25
CA GLU A 11 -16.89 18.58 0.81
C GLU A 11 -15.58 17.82 0.54
N ALA A 12 -14.54 18.12 1.31
CA ALA A 12 -13.25 17.43 1.21
C ALA A 12 -13.38 15.94 1.59
N GLU A 13 -14.13 15.62 2.65
CA GLU A 13 -14.38 14.24 3.10
C GLU A 13 -15.10 13.44 2.00
N ARG A 14 -16.14 14.00 1.39
CA ARG A 14 -16.85 13.34 0.28
C ARG A 14 -15.96 13.11 -0.92
N ALA A 15 -15.00 13.99 -1.18
CA ALA A 15 -14.08 13.84 -2.29
C ALA A 15 -13.02 12.73 -2.10
N LEU A 16 -12.81 12.24 -0.87
CA LEU A 16 -11.90 11.12 -0.60
C LEU A 16 -12.41 9.80 -1.20
N TRP A 17 -13.72 9.66 -1.35
CA TRP A 17 -14.37 8.42 -1.76
C TRP A 17 -15.08 8.58 -3.10
N ASN A 18 -14.81 7.67 -4.03
CA ASN A 18 -15.64 7.55 -5.23
C ASN A 18 -16.82 6.61 -4.94
N PHE A 19 -17.99 7.18 -4.64
CA PHE A 19 -19.20 6.41 -4.32
C PHE A 19 -19.86 5.75 -5.53
N ASN A 20 -19.51 6.14 -6.75
CA ASN A 20 -20.03 5.56 -7.99
C ASN A 20 -18.87 5.17 -8.92
N PRO A 21 -18.08 4.14 -8.56
CA PRO A 21 -16.94 3.73 -9.35
C PRO A 21 -17.38 3.06 -10.66
N ASP A 22 -16.72 3.43 -11.75
CA ASP A 22 -16.86 2.81 -13.07
C ASP A 22 -15.67 1.89 -13.38
N GLU A 23 -15.71 1.23 -14.54
CA GLU A 23 -14.62 0.35 -14.98
C GLU A 23 -13.27 1.10 -15.07
N ALA A 24 -13.29 2.34 -15.56
CA ALA A 24 -12.10 3.18 -15.68
C ALA A 24 -11.48 3.54 -14.32
N TYR A 25 -12.30 3.73 -13.28
CA TYR A 25 -11.82 3.89 -11.90
C TYR A 25 -11.09 2.64 -11.42
N PHE A 26 -11.67 1.44 -11.57
CA PHE A 26 -11.03 0.20 -11.13
C PHE A 26 -9.73 -0.09 -11.88
N LYS A 27 -9.68 0.23 -13.18
CA LYS A 27 -8.43 0.13 -13.96
C LYS A 27 -7.32 0.99 -13.36
N ARG A 28 -7.60 2.26 -13.04
CA ARG A 28 -6.61 3.16 -12.40
C ARG A 28 -6.17 2.68 -11.03
N VAL A 29 -7.09 2.13 -10.23
CA VAL A 29 -6.76 1.55 -8.92
C VAL A 29 -5.83 0.34 -9.08
N ALA A 30 -6.09 -0.54 -10.05
CA ALA A 30 -5.23 -1.69 -10.34
C ALA A 30 -3.83 -1.25 -10.78
N GLU A 31 -3.73 -0.25 -11.66
CA GLU A 31 -2.46 0.33 -12.10
C GLU A 31 -1.66 0.95 -10.94
N LEU A 32 -2.35 1.66 -10.02
CA LEU A 32 -1.74 2.21 -8.82
C LEU A 32 -1.11 1.12 -7.94
N TRP A 33 -1.85 0.05 -7.67
CA TRP A 33 -1.35 -1.05 -6.83
C TRP A 33 -0.24 -1.85 -7.51
N ALA A 34 -0.33 -2.07 -8.82
CA ALA A 34 0.75 -2.70 -9.59
C ALA A 34 2.05 -1.87 -9.52
N PHE A 35 1.95 -0.54 -9.62
CA PHE A 35 3.10 0.35 -9.47
C PHE A 35 3.63 0.37 -8.03
N ALA A 36 2.76 0.38 -7.02
CA ALA A 36 3.17 0.34 -5.61
C ALA A 36 3.95 -0.95 -5.27
N ASP A 37 3.52 -2.09 -5.81
CA ASP A 37 4.20 -3.38 -5.65
C ASP A 37 5.61 -3.38 -6.25
N GLN A 38 5.83 -2.66 -7.36
CA GLN A 38 7.16 -2.47 -7.94
C GLN A 38 8.09 -1.64 -7.05
N LEU A 39 7.55 -0.64 -6.34
CA LEU A 39 8.34 0.23 -5.47
C LEU A 39 8.73 -0.47 -4.16
N ASN A 40 7.89 -1.36 -3.66
CA ASN A 40 8.09 -2.03 -2.39
C ASN A 40 7.54 -3.47 -2.43
N SER A 41 8.33 -4.38 -3.01
CA SER A 41 7.96 -5.78 -3.23
C SER A 41 8.04 -6.63 -1.95
N ILE A 42 7.30 -6.23 -0.91
CA ILE A 42 7.19 -7.01 0.33
C ILE A 42 6.30 -8.22 0.05
N VAL A 43 6.86 -9.41 0.19
CA VAL A 43 6.10 -10.65 0.11
C VAL A 43 5.53 -10.98 1.48
N TYR A 44 4.23 -10.81 1.65
CA TYR A 44 3.52 -11.25 2.83
C TYR A 44 3.30 -12.78 2.81
N PRO A 45 3.39 -13.45 3.96
CA PRO A 45 3.13 -14.89 4.03
C PRO A 45 1.66 -15.18 3.70
N LYS A 46 1.42 -16.21 2.88
CA LYS A 46 0.06 -16.60 2.46
C LYS A 46 -0.62 -17.42 3.55
N GLY A 47 -1.93 -17.25 3.71
CA GLY A 47 -2.75 -18.05 4.62
C GLY A 47 -3.63 -17.20 5.55
N ILE A 48 -4.45 -17.88 6.34
CA ILE A 48 -5.25 -17.25 7.40
C ILE A 48 -4.44 -17.32 8.69
N PHE A 49 -4.08 -16.15 9.23
CA PHE A 49 -3.41 -16.04 10.52
C PHE A 49 -4.44 -15.69 11.59
N LYS A 50 -4.41 -16.43 12.71
CA LYS A 50 -5.27 -16.15 13.85
C LYS A 50 -4.47 -15.33 14.86
N PHE A 51 -4.99 -14.16 15.21
CA PHE A 51 -4.46 -13.31 16.27
C PHE A 51 -5.49 -13.21 17.39
N GLN A 52 -5.02 -13.04 18.61
CA GLN A 52 -5.89 -12.82 19.76
C GLN A 52 -6.38 -11.37 19.83
N ASN A 53 -5.56 -10.43 19.36
CA ASN A 53 -5.86 -9.00 19.36
C ASN A 53 -5.17 -8.27 18.20
N LEU A 54 -5.48 -6.98 18.06
CA LEU A 54 -4.96 -6.15 16.97
C LEU A 54 -3.47 -5.85 17.14
N GLU A 55 -3.00 -5.74 18.39
CA GLU A 55 -1.60 -5.46 18.72
C GLU A 55 -0.67 -6.58 18.25
N GLU A 56 -1.11 -7.84 18.39
CA GLU A 56 -0.40 -9.01 17.90
C GLU A 56 -0.29 -8.99 16.36
N ALA A 57 -1.39 -8.70 15.66
CA ALA A 57 -1.40 -8.59 14.20
C ALA A 57 -0.46 -7.48 13.71
N ASN A 58 -0.49 -6.32 14.37
CA ASN A 58 0.38 -5.19 14.04
C ASN A 58 1.86 -5.50 14.29
N ARG A 59 2.18 -6.22 15.38
CA ARG A 59 3.56 -6.63 15.68
C ARG A 59 4.11 -7.55 14.60
N GLN A 60 3.37 -8.58 14.19
CA GLN A 60 3.82 -9.48 13.12
C GLN A 60 4.06 -8.71 11.82
N ARG A 61 3.14 -7.82 11.44
CA ARG A 61 3.30 -6.97 10.26
C ARG A 61 4.57 -6.13 10.34
N TYR A 62 4.82 -5.48 11.47
CA TYR A 62 5.99 -4.65 11.69
C TYR A 62 7.30 -5.46 11.61
N GLU A 63 7.33 -6.67 12.14
CA GLU A 63 8.47 -7.58 12.04
C GLU A 63 8.78 -7.97 10.59
N LEU A 64 7.75 -8.24 9.78
CA LEU A 64 7.90 -8.53 8.35
C LEU A 64 8.47 -7.33 7.58
N GLU A 65 7.92 -6.14 7.84
CA GLU A 65 8.38 -4.88 7.22
C GLU A 65 9.83 -4.56 7.62
N LEU A 66 10.20 -4.74 8.89
CA LEU A 66 11.58 -4.58 9.37
C LEU A 66 12.54 -5.58 8.75
N ALA A 67 12.15 -6.85 8.66
CA ALA A 67 12.98 -7.89 8.03
C ALA A 67 13.24 -7.56 6.55
N HIS A 68 12.21 -7.11 5.85
CA HIS A 68 12.34 -6.63 4.46
C HIS A 68 13.26 -5.41 4.36
N ALA A 69 13.08 -4.40 5.21
CA ALA A 69 13.92 -3.20 5.22
C ALA A 69 15.40 -3.54 5.46
N LYS A 70 15.70 -4.47 6.38
CA LYS A 70 17.07 -4.98 6.62
C LYS A 70 17.63 -5.65 5.37
N LYS A 71 16.83 -6.47 4.66
CA LYS A 71 17.24 -7.12 3.41
C LYS A 71 17.55 -6.10 2.30
N VAL A 72 16.76 -5.03 2.18
CA VAL A 72 17.03 -3.94 1.23
C VAL A 72 18.31 -3.19 1.60
N GLN A 73 18.53 -2.93 2.89
CA GLN A 73 19.74 -2.25 3.38
C GLN A 73 21.01 -3.08 3.14
N THR A 74 20.96 -4.39 3.36
CA THR A 74 22.11 -5.29 3.14
C THR A 74 22.32 -5.67 1.67
N GLY A 75 21.27 -5.63 0.86
CA GLY A 75 21.27 -5.99 -0.57
C GLY A 75 21.44 -4.82 -1.55
N GLY A 76 21.91 -3.66 -1.09
CA GLY A 76 22.08 -2.46 -1.92
C GLY A 76 22.99 -2.68 -3.13
N ILE A 77 22.39 -2.62 -4.32
CA ILE A 77 22.97 -2.62 -5.69
C ILE A 77 23.23 -4.00 -6.30
N SER A 78 22.17 -4.64 -6.81
CA SER A 78 22.25 -5.37 -8.08
C SER A 78 21.12 -4.91 -8.99
N THR A 79 21.21 -3.66 -9.44
CA THR A 79 20.48 -3.19 -10.62
C THR A 79 21.00 -3.96 -11.83
N THR A 80 20.46 -5.14 -12.09
CA THR A 80 20.58 -5.79 -13.39
C THR A 80 19.38 -5.34 -14.21
N ARG A 81 19.51 -4.18 -14.87
CA ARG A 81 18.60 -3.78 -15.94
C ARG A 81 18.88 -4.69 -17.15
N LYS A 82 17.85 -5.36 -17.66
CA LYS A 82 17.76 -5.79 -19.06
C LYS A 82 16.63 -5.01 -19.71
#